data_AF-A0A2P7TDX8-F1
#
_entry.id   AF-A0A2P7TDX8-F1
#
_cell.length_a   1.000
_cell.length_b   1.000
_cell.length_c   1.000
_cell.angle_alpha   90.00
_cell.angle_beta   90.00
_cell.angle_gamma   90.00
#
_symmetry.space_group_name_H-M   'P 1'
#
loop_
_entity.id
_entity.type
_entity.pdbx_description
1 polymer ?
#
loop_
_entity_poly.entity_id
_entity_poly.type
_entity_poly.pdbx_seq_one_letter_code
_entity_poly.pdbx_strand_id
1 'polypeptide(L)'
;MKTFFSVIRLSAKMEQQQWQTAQEIINNLPANTPEEQDFITIQQINLQRLSAAQNFELDIEQANQLYAIANAYGYQAPAAQALLGLLNGNYYEWAIPQNNSKSAPSLRYPAAQLTGNPYIGTLAIIPNPAAQTAQVTIPPLYRLQQTELHLYNLHGKLMLRQAIPAFAYTATLNVQTLPSGIYFAVLNAQGMPTAQVKLMIQH
;
A
#
# COMPACT_ATOMS: atom_id res chain seq x y z
N MET A 1 -19.67 -15.58 -2.91
CA MET A 1 -19.89 -15.52 -1.45
C MET A 1 -19.74 -16.88 -0.75
N LYS A 2 -20.21 -18.01 -1.34
CA LYS A 2 -20.05 -19.36 -0.75
C LYS A 2 -18.58 -19.81 -0.56
N THR A 3 -17.70 -19.51 -1.52
CA THR A 3 -16.29 -19.97 -1.51
C THR A 3 -15.48 -19.36 -0.35
N PHE A 4 -15.67 -18.07 -0.04
CA PHE A 4 -14.91 -17.37 1.01
C PHE A 4 -15.17 -17.94 2.42
N PHE A 5 -16.44 -18.23 2.75
CA PHE A 5 -16.79 -18.84 4.03
C PHE A 5 -16.24 -20.27 4.17
N SER A 6 -16.16 -21.02 3.07
CA SER A 6 -15.56 -22.37 3.08
C SER A 6 -14.07 -22.36 3.37
N VAL A 7 -13.32 -21.37 2.87
CA VAL A 7 -11.85 -21.23 3.11
C VAL A 7 -11.53 -20.88 4.56
N ILE A 8 -12.27 -19.94 5.15
CA ILE A 8 -12.11 -19.58 6.58
C ILE A 8 -12.45 -20.78 7.46
N ARG A 9 -13.57 -21.47 7.15
CA ARG A 9 -13.98 -22.66 7.90
C ARG A 9 -12.95 -23.78 7.78
N LEU A 10 -12.37 -24.00 6.61
CA LEU A 10 -11.33 -25.01 6.40
C LEU A 10 -10.11 -24.73 7.29
N SER A 11 -9.60 -23.50 7.28
CA SER A 11 -8.43 -23.09 8.07
C SER A 11 -8.68 -23.28 9.57
N ALA A 12 -9.84 -22.85 10.07
CA ALA A 12 -10.23 -23.04 11.46
C ALA A 12 -10.32 -24.53 11.86
N LYS A 13 -10.69 -25.42 10.93
CA LYS A 13 -10.78 -26.86 11.20
C LYS A 13 -9.41 -27.52 11.23
N MET A 14 -8.47 -27.07 10.40
CA MET A 14 -7.08 -27.50 10.46
C MET A 14 -6.41 -27.08 11.78
N GLU A 15 -6.65 -25.85 12.26
CA GLU A 15 -6.15 -25.38 13.56
C GLU A 15 -6.71 -26.19 14.74
N GLN A 16 -7.98 -26.59 14.67
CA GLN A 16 -8.64 -27.43 15.67
C GLN A 16 -8.25 -28.92 15.58
N GLN A 17 -7.31 -29.29 14.70
CA GLN A 17 -6.88 -30.67 14.44
C GLN A 17 -8.04 -31.61 14.00
N GLN A 18 -9.10 -31.05 13.43
CA GLN A 18 -10.27 -31.79 12.94
C GLN A 18 -10.03 -32.26 11.50
N TRP A 19 -9.08 -33.17 11.32
CA TRP A 19 -8.57 -33.58 10.00
C TRP A 19 -9.64 -34.15 9.08
N GLN A 20 -10.52 -35.02 9.61
CA GLN A 20 -11.58 -35.65 8.82
C GLN A 20 -12.59 -34.61 8.31
N THR A 21 -13.02 -33.69 9.17
CA THR A 21 -13.94 -32.60 8.78
C THR A 21 -13.28 -31.63 7.81
N ALA A 22 -11.98 -31.35 7.94
CA ALA A 22 -11.23 -30.54 6.98
C ALA A 22 -11.17 -31.22 5.60
N GLN A 23 -10.91 -32.52 5.55
CA GLN A 23 -10.92 -33.31 4.31
C GLN A 23 -12.30 -33.29 3.64
N GLU A 24 -13.38 -33.44 4.40
CA GLU A 24 -14.75 -33.35 3.87
C GLU A 24 -15.05 -31.98 3.27
N ILE A 25 -14.58 -30.90 3.89
CA ILE A 25 -14.73 -29.55 3.33
C ILE A 25 -14.00 -29.45 2.00
N ILE A 26 -12.74 -29.91 1.93
CA ILE A 26 -11.94 -29.89 0.69
C ILE A 26 -12.64 -30.67 -0.43
N ASN A 27 -13.14 -31.87 -0.14
CA ASN A 27 -13.81 -32.72 -1.13
C ASN A 27 -15.11 -32.10 -1.69
N ASN A 28 -15.70 -31.14 -0.98
CA ASN A 28 -16.93 -30.44 -1.37
C ASN A 28 -16.68 -29.06 -1.97
N LEU A 29 -15.42 -28.65 -2.16
CA LEU A 29 -15.10 -27.40 -2.85
C LEU A 29 -15.38 -27.52 -4.36
N PRO A 30 -15.79 -26.42 -5.02
CA PRO A 30 -15.89 -26.40 -6.48
C PRO A 30 -14.50 -26.60 -7.08
N ALA A 31 -14.44 -27.30 -8.22
CA ALA A 31 -13.22 -27.61 -8.97
C ALA A 31 -13.41 -27.32 -10.47
N ASN A 32 -14.19 -26.27 -10.79
CA ASN A 32 -14.66 -26.00 -12.14
C ASN A 32 -13.66 -25.17 -12.96
N THR A 33 -12.69 -24.55 -12.29
CA THR A 33 -11.64 -23.76 -12.91
C THR A 33 -10.26 -24.35 -12.54
N PRO A 34 -9.24 -24.19 -13.39
CA PRO A 34 -7.87 -24.59 -13.05
C PRO A 34 -7.40 -24.00 -11.71
N GLU A 35 -7.76 -22.76 -11.42
CA GLU A 35 -7.38 -22.08 -10.18
C GLU A 35 -8.03 -22.70 -8.93
N GLU A 36 -9.27 -23.20 -9.06
CA GLU A 36 -9.95 -23.93 -7.99
C GLU A 36 -9.34 -25.32 -7.78
N GLN A 37 -8.93 -25.99 -8.85
CA GLN A 37 -8.24 -27.28 -8.78
C GLN A 37 -6.87 -27.13 -8.09
N ASP A 38 -6.09 -26.12 -8.48
CA ASP A 38 -4.80 -25.80 -7.85
C ASP A 38 -4.95 -25.54 -6.35
N PHE A 39 -5.99 -24.79 -5.96
CA PHE A 39 -6.31 -24.53 -4.56
C PHE A 39 -6.57 -25.83 -3.79
N ILE A 40 -7.41 -26.72 -4.35
CA ILE A 40 -7.73 -28.02 -3.73
C ILE A 40 -6.44 -28.84 -3.56
N THR A 41 -5.60 -28.94 -4.59
CA THR A 41 -4.33 -29.67 -4.54
C THR A 41 -3.41 -29.16 -3.44
N ILE A 42 -3.21 -27.83 -3.35
CA ILE A 42 -2.38 -27.23 -2.30
C ILE A 42 -2.94 -27.53 -0.90
N GLN A 43 -4.26 -27.39 -0.72
CA GLN A 43 -4.88 -27.62 0.59
C GLN A 43 -4.85 -29.09 1.01
N GLN A 44 -4.95 -30.03 0.07
CA GLN A 44 -4.82 -31.46 0.35
C GLN A 44 -3.41 -31.79 0.86
N ILE A 45 -2.37 -31.30 0.18
CA ILE A 45 -0.97 -31.54 0.59
C ILE A 45 -0.68 -30.85 1.94
N ASN A 46 -1.17 -29.62 2.13
CA ASN A 46 -1.05 -28.92 3.40
C ASN A 46 -1.74 -29.67 4.56
N LEU A 47 -2.93 -30.23 4.32
CA LEU A 47 -3.65 -31.02 5.31
C LEU A 47 -2.89 -32.31 5.66
N GLN A 48 -2.35 -33.02 4.67
CA GLN A 48 -1.53 -34.21 4.89
C GLN A 48 -0.27 -33.89 5.70
N ARG A 49 0.40 -32.76 5.41
CA ARG A 49 1.52 -32.29 6.22
C ARG A 49 1.12 -32.06 7.68
N LEU A 50 -0.02 -31.41 7.90
CA LEU A 50 -0.49 -31.05 9.25
C LEU A 50 -0.99 -32.26 10.04
N SER A 51 -1.54 -33.27 9.38
CA SER A 51 -2.04 -34.49 10.02
C SER A 51 -0.97 -35.58 10.21
N ALA A 52 0.19 -35.44 9.55
CA ALA A 52 1.30 -36.37 9.69
C ALA A 52 1.91 -36.32 11.11
N ALA A 53 2.05 -37.49 11.74
CA ALA A 53 2.50 -37.58 13.14
C ALA A 53 3.99 -37.21 13.32
N GLN A 54 4.86 -37.54 12.35
CA GLN A 54 6.27 -37.10 12.29
C GLN A 54 6.79 -37.12 10.84
N ASN A 55 7.68 -36.19 10.50
CA ASN A 55 8.48 -36.11 9.26
C ASN A 55 7.70 -36.35 7.95
N PHE A 56 6.76 -35.46 7.65
CA PHE A 56 6.10 -35.47 6.34
C PHE A 56 7.12 -35.16 5.24
N GLU A 57 7.27 -36.10 4.30
CA GLU A 57 8.04 -35.92 3.08
C GLU A 57 7.08 -35.84 1.89
N LEU A 58 7.39 -34.93 0.96
CA LEU A 58 6.64 -34.77 -0.27
C LEU A 58 6.87 -35.96 -1.19
N ASP A 59 5.80 -36.62 -1.62
CA ASP A 59 5.89 -37.59 -2.71
C ASP A 59 6.30 -36.89 -4.02
N ILE A 60 6.96 -37.62 -4.93
CA ILE A 60 7.48 -37.09 -6.19
C ILE A 60 6.35 -36.52 -7.06
N GLU A 61 5.20 -37.18 -7.10
CA GLU A 61 4.05 -36.68 -7.87
C GLU A 61 3.51 -35.38 -7.28
N GLN A 62 3.39 -35.32 -5.95
CA GLN A 62 2.95 -34.12 -5.23
C GLN A 62 3.92 -32.96 -5.39
N ALA A 63 5.22 -33.24 -5.36
CA ALA A 63 6.25 -32.24 -5.58
C ALA A 63 6.14 -31.66 -6.99
N ASN A 64 5.97 -32.51 -8.02
CA ASN A 64 5.79 -32.07 -9.40
C ASN A 64 4.53 -31.21 -9.58
N GLN A 65 3.42 -31.59 -8.94
CA GLN A 65 2.20 -30.79 -8.94
C GLN A 65 2.41 -29.41 -8.29
N LEU A 66 3.05 -29.37 -7.12
CA LEU A 66 3.36 -28.09 -6.47
C LEU A 66 4.34 -27.25 -7.29
N TYR A 67 5.36 -27.85 -7.92
CA TYR A 67 6.27 -27.12 -8.80
C TYR A 67 5.54 -26.57 -10.04
N ALA A 68 4.58 -27.31 -10.60
CA ALA A 68 3.77 -26.82 -11.72
C ALA A 68 2.93 -25.60 -11.30
N ILE A 69 2.29 -25.65 -10.13
CA ILE A 69 1.47 -24.53 -9.61
C ILE A 69 2.35 -23.35 -9.21
N ALA A 70 3.49 -23.60 -8.56
CA ALA A 70 4.44 -22.56 -8.11
C ALA A 70 5.07 -21.77 -9.27
N ASN A 71 5.21 -22.40 -10.43
CA ASN A 71 5.74 -21.76 -11.64
C ASN A 71 4.64 -21.21 -12.57
N ALA A 72 3.36 -21.47 -12.28
CA ALA A 72 2.25 -20.90 -13.04
C ALA A 72 2.03 -19.42 -12.66
N TYR A 73 1.60 -18.59 -13.62
CA TYR A 73 1.21 -17.19 -13.36
C TYR A 73 -0.20 -17.09 -12.76
N GLY A 74 -0.47 -17.85 -11.68
CA GLY A 74 -1.78 -17.97 -11.05
C GLY A 74 -1.85 -17.42 -9.62
N TYR A 75 -3.07 -17.13 -9.14
CA TYR A 75 -3.30 -16.65 -7.75
C TYR A 75 -2.84 -17.63 -6.67
N GLN A 76 -2.73 -18.93 -7.01
CA GLN A 76 -2.31 -19.98 -6.09
C GLN A 76 -0.79 -20.21 -6.07
N ALA A 77 -0.04 -19.64 -7.01
CA ALA A 77 1.41 -19.83 -7.11
C ALA A 77 2.16 -19.41 -5.83
N PRO A 78 1.85 -18.27 -5.18
CA PRO A 78 2.52 -17.90 -3.92
C PRO A 78 2.28 -18.91 -2.80
N ALA A 79 1.10 -19.53 -2.74
CA ALA A 79 0.78 -20.54 -1.73
C ALA A 79 1.56 -21.84 -1.97
N ALA A 80 1.70 -22.28 -3.24
CA ALA A 80 2.53 -23.42 -3.60
C ALA A 80 4.03 -23.17 -3.31
N GLN A 81 4.54 -21.98 -3.63
CA GLN A 81 5.91 -21.57 -3.32
C GLN A 81 6.19 -21.57 -1.81
N ALA A 82 5.27 -21.03 -1.01
CA ALA A 82 5.39 -21.05 0.45
C ALA A 82 5.43 -22.48 1.01
N LEU A 83 4.58 -23.37 0.49
CA LEU A 83 4.53 -24.77 0.92
C LEU A 83 5.81 -25.53 0.53
N LEU A 84 6.32 -25.33 -0.69
CA LEU A 84 7.59 -25.91 -1.15
C LEU A 84 8.79 -25.38 -0.36
N GLY A 85 8.80 -24.09 -0.01
CA GLY A 85 9.84 -23.51 0.81
C GLY A 85 9.84 -24.03 2.25
N LEU A 86 8.66 -24.26 2.83
CA LEU A 86 8.53 -24.88 4.14
C LEU A 86 9.05 -26.33 4.15
N LEU A 87 8.78 -27.09 3.08
CA LEU A 87 9.06 -28.52 3.03
C LEU A 87 10.48 -28.86 2.56
N ASN A 88 11.01 -28.10 1.61
CA ASN A 88 12.30 -28.38 0.99
C ASN A 88 13.39 -27.37 1.39
N GLY A 89 13.05 -26.34 2.18
CA GLY A 89 13.97 -25.26 2.54
C GLY A 89 14.32 -24.33 1.37
N ASN A 90 13.62 -24.44 0.23
CA ASN A 90 13.88 -23.63 -0.97
C ASN A 90 13.27 -22.24 -0.82
N TYR A 91 14.08 -21.20 -1.00
CA TYR A 91 13.57 -19.83 -1.07
C TYR A 91 13.14 -19.52 -2.50
N TYR A 92 11.85 -19.24 -2.68
CA TYR A 92 11.35 -18.65 -3.92
C TYR A 92 11.62 -17.16 -3.85
N GLU A 93 12.72 -16.73 -4.46
CA GLU A 93 12.87 -15.31 -4.76
C GLU A 93 11.72 -14.89 -5.66
N TRP A 94 11.06 -13.79 -5.30
CA TRP A 94 10.16 -13.13 -6.22
C TRP A 94 10.98 -12.80 -7.46
N ALA A 95 10.70 -13.50 -8.58
CA ALA A 95 11.36 -13.21 -9.83
C ALA A 95 11.03 -11.77 -10.19
N ILE A 96 11.97 -10.86 -9.93
CA ILE A 96 11.93 -9.51 -10.48
C ILE A 96 11.90 -9.76 -11.98
N PRO A 97 10.82 -9.38 -12.70
CA PRO A 97 10.71 -9.66 -14.11
C PRO A 97 11.98 -9.14 -14.79
N GLN A 98 12.83 -10.06 -15.23
CA GLN A 98 14.05 -9.75 -15.94
C GLN A 98 13.57 -9.12 -17.24
N ASN A 99 13.62 -7.80 -17.29
CA ASN A 99 13.28 -7.08 -18.50
C ASN A 99 14.42 -7.29 -19.50
N ASN A 100 14.41 -8.46 -20.16
CA ASN A 100 15.32 -8.79 -21.27
C ASN A 100 14.94 -8.00 -22.53
N SER A 101 13.79 -7.33 -22.48
CA SER A 101 13.46 -6.28 -23.42
C SER A 101 14.20 -5.03 -22.94
N LYS A 102 14.95 -4.40 -23.83
CA LYS A 102 15.34 -2.99 -23.71
C LYS A 102 14.28 -2.25 -22.90
N SER A 103 14.71 -1.57 -21.82
CA SER A 103 13.87 -0.72 -20.95
C SER A 103 12.61 -0.35 -21.69
N ALA A 104 11.42 -0.85 -21.25
CA ALA A 104 10.14 -0.54 -21.90
C ALA A 104 10.24 0.90 -22.35
N PRO A 105 10.19 1.19 -23.67
CA PRO A 105 10.66 2.45 -24.22
C PRO A 105 10.05 3.47 -23.32
N SER A 106 10.90 4.16 -22.55
CA SER A 106 10.44 4.95 -21.41
C SER A 106 9.17 5.56 -21.91
N LEU A 107 8.03 5.15 -21.34
CA LEU A 107 6.88 6.00 -21.39
C LEU A 107 7.37 7.14 -20.50
N ARG A 108 8.22 8.00 -21.07
CA ARG A 108 7.96 9.40 -21.18
C ARG A 108 6.50 9.41 -21.65
N TYR A 109 5.58 9.16 -20.70
CA TYR A 109 4.49 10.09 -20.49
C TYR A 109 5.12 11.41 -20.85
N PRO A 110 4.80 11.98 -22.03
CA PRO A 110 5.45 13.21 -22.47
C PRO A 110 5.32 14.11 -21.26
N ALA A 111 6.43 14.37 -20.56
CA ALA A 111 6.41 14.65 -19.11
C ALA A 111 5.28 15.61 -18.91
N ALA A 112 4.14 15.12 -18.35
CA ALA A 112 2.81 15.66 -18.67
C ALA A 112 3.01 17.15 -18.78
N GLN A 113 2.97 17.71 -20.01
CA GLN A 113 3.48 19.06 -20.19
C GLN A 113 2.62 19.91 -19.28
N LEU A 114 3.16 20.22 -18.11
CA LEU A 114 2.63 21.13 -17.16
C LEU A 114 3.03 22.47 -17.76
N THR A 115 2.43 22.77 -18.92
CA THR A 115 2.19 24.12 -19.40
C THR A 115 1.25 24.74 -18.38
N GLY A 116 1.79 25.03 -17.20
CA GLY A 116 1.05 25.34 -15.99
C GLY A 116 1.87 24.97 -14.76
N ASN A 117 2.10 25.94 -13.90
CA ASN A 117 2.81 25.81 -12.63
C ASN A 117 2.42 24.50 -11.87
N PRO A 118 3.36 23.62 -11.47
CA PRO A 118 3.05 22.33 -10.79
C PRO A 118 2.30 22.47 -9.46
N TYR A 119 2.12 23.69 -8.95
CA TYR A 119 1.36 24.00 -7.74
C TYR A 119 -0.13 24.28 -7.96
N ILE A 120 -0.66 24.18 -9.19
CA ILE A 120 -2.06 24.57 -9.50
C ILE A 120 -3.13 23.76 -8.74
N GLY A 121 -2.77 22.65 -8.07
CA GLY A 121 -3.70 21.82 -7.30
C GLY A 121 -3.35 21.60 -5.83
N THR A 122 -2.21 22.07 -5.33
CA THR A 122 -1.67 21.67 -4.01
C THR A 122 -1.31 22.87 -3.14
N LEU A 123 -1.26 22.66 -1.82
CA LEU A 123 -0.80 23.69 -0.89
C LEU A 123 0.71 23.87 -1.11
N ALA A 124 1.11 25.08 -1.49
CA ALA A 124 2.51 25.42 -1.75
C ALA A 124 2.89 26.68 -1.00
N ILE A 125 4.14 26.76 -0.54
CA ILE A 125 4.69 27.93 0.14
C ILE A 125 6.01 28.30 -0.53
N ILE A 126 6.09 29.53 -1.05
CA ILE A 126 7.23 30.02 -1.83
C ILE A 126 7.63 31.43 -1.36
N PRO A 127 8.90 31.72 -1.09
CA PRO A 127 10.04 30.80 -1.16
C PRO A 127 10.09 29.82 0.02
N ASN A 128 10.82 28.73 -0.16
CA ASN A 128 11.15 27.77 0.89
C ASN A 128 12.61 27.31 0.68
N PRO A 129 13.59 27.76 1.49
CA PRO A 129 13.42 28.49 2.75
C PRO A 129 12.85 29.91 2.63
N ALA A 130 12.08 30.35 3.63
CA ALA A 130 11.55 31.70 3.74
C ALA A 130 12.34 32.53 4.75
N ALA A 131 12.63 33.79 4.42
CA ALA A 131 13.32 34.72 5.32
C ALA A 131 12.34 35.68 6.01
N GLN A 132 11.57 36.45 5.25
CA GLN A 132 10.69 37.48 5.82
C GLN A 132 9.22 37.19 5.58
N THR A 133 8.89 36.85 4.34
CA THR A 133 7.53 36.53 3.90
C THR A 133 7.54 35.35 2.96
N ALA A 134 6.46 34.59 2.95
CA ALA A 134 6.21 33.56 1.95
C ALA A 134 4.79 33.69 1.38
N GLN A 135 4.64 33.39 0.10
CA GLN A 135 3.34 33.27 -0.55
C GLN A 135 2.84 31.84 -0.42
N VAL A 136 1.62 31.70 0.07
CA VAL A 136 0.93 30.44 0.25
C VAL A 136 -0.11 30.30 -0.85
N THR A 137 -0.02 29.26 -1.67
CA THR A 137 -1.02 28.94 -2.70
C THR A 137 -2.11 28.05 -2.10
N ILE A 138 -3.36 28.45 -2.27
CA ILE A 138 -4.52 27.74 -1.71
C ILE A 138 -5.08 26.76 -2.73
N PRO A 139 -5.21 25.47 -2.39
CA PRO A 139 -5.76 24.47 -3.30
C PRO A 139 -7.17 24.84 -3.79
N PRO A 140 -7.48 24.67 -5.09
CA PRO A 140 -8.75 25.08 -5.66
C PRO A 140 -10.00 24.55 -4.95
N LEU A 141 -9.92 23.33 -4.42
CA LEU A 141 -10.99 22.65 -3.69
C LEU A 141 -11.39 23.30 -2.37
N TYR A 142 -10.50 24.13 -1.77
CA TYR A 142 -10.78 24.78 -0.49
C TYR A 142 -11.10 26.27 -0.65
N ARG A 143 -11.15 26.80 -1.87
CA ARG A 143 -11.42 28.23 -2.13
C ARG A 143 -12.82 28.66 -1.76
N LEU A 144 -13.82 27.79 -1.88
CA LEU A 144 -15.22 28.19 -1.66
C LEU A 144 -15.60 28.32 -0.18
N GLN A 145 -14.67 28.07 0.73
CA GLN A 145 -14.89 28.11 2.16
C GLN A 145 -13.79 28.91 2.86
N GLN A 146 -14.10 29.40 4.06
CA GLN A 146 -13.10 29.98 4.93
C GLN A 146 -12.16 28.87 5.42
N THR A 147 -10.86 29.13 5.35
CA THR A 147 -9.83 28.20 5.83
C THR A 147 -8.89 28.89 6.80
N GLU A 148 -8.08 28.11 7.51
CA GLU A 148 -7.09 28.63 8.44
C GLU A 148 -5.75 27.95 8.20
N LEU A 149 -4.69 28.75 8.06
CA LEU A 149 -3.33 28.28 7.99
C LEU A 149 -2.71 28.28 9.38
N HIS A 150 -2.27 27.12 9.85
CA HIS A 150 -1.60 26.94 11.12
C HIS A 150 -0.13 26.57 10.87
N LEU A 151 0.80 27.22 11.57
CA LEU A 151 2.20 26.80 11.59
C LEU A 151 2.54 26.16 12.93
N TYR A 152 3.08 24.95 12.89
CA TYR A 152 3.58 24.23 14.05
C TYR A 152 5.10 24.10 13.99
N ASN A 153 5.78 24.17 15.13
CA ASN A 153 7.19 23.80 15.21
C ASN A 153 7.36 22.26 15.30
N LEU A 154 8.60 21.78 15.33
CA LEU A 154 8.91 20.34 15.45
C LEU A 154 8.39 19.68 16.74
N HIS A 155 8.06 20.47 17.77
CA HIS A 155 7.47 19.99 19.03
C HIS A 155 5.93 20.01 19.01
N GLY A 156 5.31 20.32 17.86
CA GLY A 156 3.85 20.40 17.72
C GLY A 156 3.22 21.65 18.35
N LYS A 157 4.01 22.64 18.79
CA LYS A 157 3.48 23.89 19.35
C LYS A 157 3.03 24.80 18.20
N LEU A 158 1.80 25.31 18.28
CA LEU A 158 1.27 26.30 17.35
C LEU A 158 2.01 27.64 17.50
N MET A 159 2.57 28.13 16.40
CA MET A 159 3.39 29.33 16.32
C MET A 159 2.63 30.48 15.66
N LEU A 160 1.81 30.17 14.66
CA LEU A 160 1.02 31.15 13.92
C LEU A 160 -0.30 30.52 13.47
N ARG A 161 -1.36 31.32 13.55
CA ARG A 161 -2.68 31.01 12.99
C ARG A 161 -3.13 32.19 12.15
N GLN A 162 -3.44 31.95 10.88
CA GLN A 162 -3.87 32.97 9.94
C GLN A 162 -5.16 32.52 9.25
N ALA A 163 -6.21 33.31 9.38
CA ALA A 163 -7.44 33.06 8.64
C ALA A 163 -7.25 33.41 7.17
N ILE A 164 -7.79 32.57 6.29
CA ILE A 164 -7.75 32.74 4.85
C ILE A 164 -9.20 32.90 4.37
N PRO A 165 -9.55 34.08 3.82
CA PRO A 165 -10.89 34.35 3.32
C PRO A 165 -11.31 33.37 2.23
N ALA A 166 -12.61 33.15 2.11
CA ALA A 166 -13.15 32.47 0.94
C ALA A 166 -12.74 33.23 -0.34
N PHE A 167 -12.59 32.47 -1.41
CA PHE A 167 -12.14 32.90 -2.74
C PHE A 167 -10.67 33.35 -2.84
N ALA A 168 -9.91 33.30 -1.76
CA ALA A 168 -8.47 33.57 -1.81
C ALA A 168 -7.73 32.46 -2.58
N TYR A 169 -6.92 32.87 -3.56
CA TYR A 169 -6.02 31.99 -4.31
C TYR A 169 -4.65 31.89 -3.65
N THR A 170 -4.24 32.99 -3.03
CA THR A 170 -2.97 33.12 -2.34
C THR A 170 -3.15 33.85 -1.02
N ALA A 171 -2.27 33.58 -0.08
CA ALA A 171 -2.16 34.32 1.17
C ALA A 171 -0.69 34.63 1.43
N THR A 172 -0.40 35.87 1.85
CA THR A 172 0.94 36.23 2.30
C THR A 172 1.10 35.84 3.76
N LEU A 173 2.13 35.06 4.04
CA LEU A 173 2.54 34.64 5.37
C LEU A 173 3.75 35.46 5.80
N ASN A 174 3.65 36.18 6.92
CA ASN A 174 4.80 36.87 7.53
C ASN A 174 5.50 35.92 8.51
N VAL A 175 6.79 35.68 8.28
CA VAL A 175 7.64 34.77 9.07
C VAL A 175 8.79 35.49 9.78
N GLN A 176 8.87 36.82 9.69
CA GLN A 176 9.99 37.61 10.21
C GLN A 176 10.19 37.45 11.71
N THR A 177 9.12 37.26 12.47
CA THR A 177 9.15 37.11 13.94
C THR A 177 9.34 35.67 14.40
N LEU A 178 9.32 34.70 13.48
CA LEU A 178 9.49 33.29 13.79
C LEU A 178 10.97 32.92 13.81
N PRO A 179 11.46 32.13 14.80
CA PRO A 179 12.83 31.64 14.80
C PRO A 179 13.20 30.88 13.53
N SER A 180 14.49 30.85 13.18
CA SER A 180 14.96 29.98 12.10
C SER A 180 14.79 28.51 12.49
N GLY A 181 14.30 27.68 11.57
CA GLY A 181 13.99 26.29 11.85
C GLY A 181 13.02 25.65 10.85
N ILE A 182 12.62 24.43 11.17
CA ILE A 182 11.64 23.66 10.38
C ILE A 182 10.26 23.78 11.04
N TYR A 183 9.26 24.05 10.20
CA TYR A 183 7.87 24.20 10.57
C TYR A 183 6.98 23.34 9.68
N PHE A 184 5.82 22.95 10.21
CA PHE A 184 4.74 22.34 9.45
C PHE A 184 3.62 23.35 9.27
N ALA A 185 3.38 23.76 8.03
CA ALA A 185 2.25 24.59 7.67
C ALA A 185 1.07 23.69 7.29
N VAL A 186 -0.01 23.79 8.04
CA VAL A 186 -1.22 22.98 7.91
C VAL A 186 -2.39 23.88 7.54
N LEU A 187 -3.02 23.59 6.42
CA LEU A 187 -4.28 24.22 6.04
C LEU A 187 -5.42 23.44 6.69
N ASN A 188 -6.27 24.14 7.42
CA ASN A 188 -7.47 23.60 8.03
C ASN A 188 -8.71 24.16 7.32
N ALA A 189 -9.66 23.29 7.04
CA ALA A 189 -10.98 23.66 6.57
C ALA A 189 -12.03 23.07 7.50
N GLN A 190 -13.01 23.88 7.93
CA GLN A 190 -14.06 23.45 8.87
C GLN A 190 -13.49 22.80 10.15
N GLY A 191 -12.32 23.27 10.62
CA GLY A 191 -11.65 22.74 11.81
C GLY A 191 -10.89 21.44 11.62
N MET A 192 -10.84 20.87 10.41
CA MET A 192 -10.07 19.66 10.10
C MET A 192 -8.83 19.98 9.26
N PRO A 193 -7.68 19.31 9.50
CA PRO A 193 -6.48 19.47 8.67
C PRO A 193 -6.71 18.81 7.30
N THR A 194 -6.50 19.57 6.23
CA THR A 194 -6.79 19.14 4.87
C THR A 194 -5.59 19.07 3.95
N ALA A 195 -4.56 19.89 4.21
CA ALA A 195 -3.29 19.84 3.50
C ALA A 195 -2.16 20.26 4.43
N GLN A 196 -0.96 19.74 4.19
CA GLN A 196 0.23 20.09 4.96
C GLN A 196 1.45 20.23 4.06
N VAL A 197 2.35 21.13 4.42
CA VAL A 197 3.64 21.31 3.75
C VAL A 197 4.70 21.69 4.76
N LYS A 198 5.92 21.19 4.55
CA LYS A 198 7.09 21.57 5.34
C LYS A 198 7.59 22.94 4.89
N LEU A 199 7.80 23.84 5.85
CA LEU A 199 8.39 25.15 5.64
C LEU A 199 9.70 25.24 6.41
N MET A 200 10.77 25.68 5.75
CA MET A 200 12.02 26.05 6.38
C MET A 200 12.07 27.57 6.50
N ILE A 201 12.39 28.09 7.68
CA ILE A 201 12.60 29.52 7.92
C ILE A 201 14.09 29.74 8.19
N GLN A 202 14.69 30.70 7.50
CA GLN A 202 16.11 31.04 7.62
C GLN A 202 16.29 32.56 7.48
N HIS A 203 16.79 33.20 8.54
CA HIS A 203 17.11 34.63 8.59
C HIS A 203 18.60 34.88 8.31
#